data_AF-A0A1G3MJE8-F1
#
_entry.id   AF-A0A1G3MJE8-F1
#
_cell.length_a   1.000
_cell.length_b   1.000
_cell.length_c   1.000
_cell.angle_alpha   90.00
_cell.angle_beta   90.00
_cell.angle_gamma   90.00
#
_symmetry.space_group_name_H-M   'P 1'
#
loop_
_entity.id
_entity.type
_entity.pdbx_description
1 polymer ?
#
loop_
_entity_poly.entity_id
_entity_poly.type
_entity_poly.pdbx_seq_one_letter_code
_entity_poly.pdbx_strand_id
1 'polypeptide(L)'
;MKRLILLAVWLGVLAYAAVMIFWGPSGFYAYRQAREFRQTMLDNQEILSQLQAVYLHRLQALRDRPDELAAEARGLGYVIDNEVVLRLETATGQPSKPLLAGSCLVYQPGETVSDKRAKRLGFLVGLGCFLATGILWLASSFMASRFREPKQAKLA
;
A
#
# COMPACT_ATOMS: atom_id res chain seq x y z
N MET A 1 -23.34 -3.04 37.32
CA MET A 1 -21.90 -2.83 37.05
C MET A 1 -21.32 -3.87 36.11
N LYS A 2 -21.41 -5.19 36.39
CA LYS A 2 -20.81 -6.26 35.54
C LYS A 2 -21.12 -6.13 34.03
N ARG A 3 -22.36 -5.83 33.66
CA ARG A 3 -22.79 -5.68 32.24
C ARG A 3 -22.11 -4.51 31.50
N LEU A 4 -21.83 -3.40 32.19
CA LEU A 4 -21.18 -2.23 31.58
C LEU A 4 -19.69 -2.48 31.31
N ILE A 5 -19.03 -3.20 32.22
CA ILE A 5 -17.62 -3.60 32.06
C ILE A 5 -17.48 -4.56 30.88
N LEU A 6 -18.38 -5.55 30.78
CA LEU A 6 -18.44 -6.46 29.63
C LEU A 6 -18.62 -5.70 28.31
N LEU A 7 -19.52 -4.71 28.27
CA LEU A 7 -19.72 -3.88 27.07
C LEU A 7 -18.45 -3.09 26.70
N ALA A 8 -17.76 -2.48 27.67
CA ALA A 8 -16.52 -1.73 27.41
C ALA A 8 -15.40 -2.63 26.84
N VAL A 9 -15.27 -3.84 27.37
CA VAL A 9 -14.30 -4.83 26.85
C VAL A 9 -14.66 -5.25 25.43
N TRP A 10 -15.94 -5.56 25.17
CA TRP A 10 -16.41 -5.90 23.82
C TRP A 10 -16.21 -4.78 22.81
N LEU A 11 -16.40 -3.52 23.23
CA LEU A 11 -16.17 -2.35 22.39
C LEU A 11 -14.68 -2.19 22.02
N GLY A 12 -13.77 -2.47 22.96
CA GLY A 12 -12.33 -2.51 22.69
C GLY A 12 -11.93 -3.61 21.71
N VAL A 13 -12.50 -4.82 21.86
CA VAL A 13 -12.28 -5.95 20.93
C VAL A 13 -12.83 -5.62 19.54
N LEU A 14 -14.02 -5.03 19.46
CA LEU A 14 -14.65 -4.63 18.21
C LEU A 14 -13.85 -3.54 17.51
N ALA A 15 -13.34 -2.55 18.24
CA ALA A 15 -12.46 -1.52 17.69
C ALA A 15 -11.15 -2.12 17.15
N TYR A 16 -10.52 -3.04 17.88
CA TYR A 16 -9.34 -3.77 17.40
C TYR A 16 -9.64 -4.55 16.10
N ALA A 17 -10.74 -5.31 16.09
CA ALA A 17 -11.14 -6.08 14.92
C ALA A 17 -11.41 -5.17 13.71
N ALA A 18 -12.11 -4.06 13.91
CA ALA A 18 -12.34 -3.07 12.85
C ALA A 18 -11.02 -2.53 12.29
N VAL A 19 -10.09 -2.10 13.15
CA VAL A 19 -8.78 -1.59 12.71
C VAL A 19 -8.01 -2.66 11.92
N MET A 20 -8.01 -3.92 12.35
CA MET A 20 -7.33 -5.00 11.64
C MET A 20 -7.98 -5.35 10.30
N ILE A 21 -9.31 -5.32 10.21
CA ILE A 21 -10.03 -5.61 8.96
C ILE A 21 -9.78 -4.52 7.92
N PHE A 22 -9.75 -3.24 8.31
CA PHE A 22 -9.60 -2.14 7.36
C PHE A 22 -8.14 -1.77 7.09
N TRP A 23 -7.31 -1.67 8.13
CA TRP A 23 -5.92 -1.17 8.07
C TRP A 23 -4.85 -2.20 8.43
N GLY A 24 -5.24 -3.45 8.71
CA GLY A 24 -4.28 -4.52 8.96
C GLY A 24 -3.50 -4.94 7.71
N PRO A 25 -2.45 -5.76 7.88
CA PRO A 25 -1.62 -6.25 6.79
C PRO A 25 -2.38 -7.10 5.76
N SER A 26 -3.45 -7.77 6.20
CA SER A 26 -4.38 -8.52 5.34
C SER A 26 -5.72 -7.82 5.18
N GLY A 27 -5.78 -6.52 5.48
CA GLY A 27 -7.02 -5.74 5.48
C GLY A 27 -7.45 -5.31 4.08
N PHE A 28 -8.63 -4.68 4.03
CA PHE A 28 -9.23 -4.18 2.79
C PHE A 28 -8.30 -3.22 2.04
N TYR A 29 -7.59 -2.35 2.76
CA TYR A 29 -6.69 -1.37 2.16
C TYR A 29 -5.47 -2.03 1.50
N ALA A 30 -4.83 -2.98 2.19
CA ALA A 30 -3.71 -3.75 1.65
C ALA A 30 -4.13 -4.56 0.42
N TYR A 31 -5.30 -5.20 0.48
CA TYR A 31 -5.86 -5.94 -0.66
C TYR A 31 -6.13 -5.04 -1.85
N ARG A 32 -6.71 -3.85 -1.63
CA ARG A 32 -6.98 -2.89 -2.70
C ARG A 32 -5.68 -2.44 -3.39
N GLN A 33 -4.64 -2.10 -2.62
CA GLN A 33 -3.34 -1.74 -3.20
C GLN A 33 -2.71 -2.88 -4.00
N ALA A 34 -2.76 -4.10 -3.47
CA ALA A 34 -2.25 -5.26 -4.20
C ALA A 34 -3.01 -5.49 -5.52
N ARG A 35 -4.33 -5.26 -5.52
CA ARG A 35 -5.18 -5.35 -6.71
C ARG A 35 -4.85 -4.26 -7.73
N GLU A 36 -4.69 -3.01 -7.29
CA GLU A 36 -4.32 -1.89 -8.16
C GLU A 36 -2.93 -2.13 -8.78
N PHE A 37 -1.95 -2.58 -7.99
CA PHE A 37 -0.62 -2.91 -8.49
C PHE A 37 -0.63 -4.08 -9.48
N ARG A 38 -1.44 -5.10 -9.22
CA ARG A 38 -1.65 -6.20 -10.18
C ARG A 38 -2.17 -5.67 -11.52
N GLN A 39 -3.11 -4.72 -11.50
CA GLN A 39 -3.61 -4.12 -12.73
C GLN A 39 -2.49 -3.41 -13.49
N THR A 40 -1.68 -2.61 -12.81
CA THR A 40 -0.51 -1.95 -13.43
C THR A 40 0.49 -2.95 -14.02
N MET A 41 0.70 -4.10 -13.38
CA MET A 41 1.54 -5.16 -13.95
C MET A 41 0.95 -5.76 -15.23
N LEU A 42 -0.37 -5.96 -15.28
CA LEU A 42 -1.04 -6.46 -16.48
C LEU A 42 -0.96 -5.46 -17.63
N ASP A 43 -1.20 -4.18 -17.35
CA ASP A 43 -1.11 -3.11 -18.34
C ASP A 43 0.34 -3.01 -18.88
N ASN A 44 1.35 -3.12 -18.01
CA ASN A 44 2.75 -3.16 -18.43
C ASN A 44 3.09 -4.39 -19.29
N GLN A 45 2.53 -5.55 -18.97
CA GLN A 45 2.72 -6.75 -19.77
C GLN A 45 2.14 -6.59 -21.17
N GLU A 46 0.98 -5.94 -21.29
CA GLU A 46 0.38 -5.62 -22.59
C GLU A 46 1.27 -4.68 -23.41
N ILE A 47 1.78 -3.61 -22.81
CA ILE A 47 2.72 -2.68 -23.48
C ILE A 47 3.97 -3.42 -23.98
N LEU A 48 4.55 -4.29 -23.15
CA LEU A 48 5.71 -5.10 -23.54
C LEU A 48 5.41 -6.03 -24.71
N SER A 49 4.22 -6.65 -24.72
CA SER A 49 3.79 -7.51 -25.83
C SER A 49 3.64 -6.74 -27.15
N GLN A 50 3.12 -5.50 -27.09
CA GLN A 50 2.98 -4.65 -28.26
C GLN A 50 4.36 -4.22 -28.79
N LEU A 51 5.27 -3.83 -27.89
CA LEU A 51 6.65 -3.51 -28.24
C LEU A 51 7.36 -4.72 -28.87
N GLN A 52 7.18 -5.92 -28.30
CA GLN A 52 7.75 -7.14 -28.86
C GLN A 52 7.26 -7.39 -30.30
N ALA A 53 5.97 -7.22 -30.57
CA ALA A 53 5.43 -7.38 -31.92
C ALA A 53 6.06 -6.37 -32.90
N VAL A 54 6.21 -5.11 -32.49
CA VAL A 54 6.86 -4.06 -33.30
C VAL A 54 8.32 -4.41 -33.57
N TYR A 55 9.07 -4.83 -32.55
CA TYR A 55 10.48 -5.20 -32.70
C TYR A 55 10.67 -6.45 -33.56
N LEU A 56 9.80 -7.45 -33.44
CA LEU A 56 9.83 -8.64 -34.30
C LEU A 56 9.58 -8.28 -35.76
N HIS A 57 8.58 -7.45 -36.03
CA HIS A 57 8.32 -6.97 -37.39
C HIS A 57 9.51 -6.18 -37.94
N ARG A 58 10.12 -5.30 -37.13
CA ARG A 58 11.32 -4.55 -37.53
C ARG A 58 12.52 -5.46 -37.79
N LEU A 59 12.71 -6.49 -36.95
CA LEU A 59 13.77 -7.47 -37.12
C LEU A 59 13.58 -8.31 -38.38
N GLN A 60 12.34 -8.69 -38.71
CA GLN A 60 12.01 -9.36 -39.97
C GLN A 60 12.32 -8.44 -41.17
N ALA A 61 11.89 -7.18 -41.13
CA ALA A 61 12.17 -6.22 -42.20
C ALA A 61 13.68 -5.99 -42.41
N LEU A 62 14.46 -5.94 -41.33
CA LEU A 62 15.92 -5.79 -41.40
C LEU A 62 16.62 -7.05 -41.93
N ARG A 63 16.07 -8.25 -41.69
CA ARG A 63 16.64 -9.49 -42.22
C ARG A 63 16.63 -9.55 -43.74
N ASP A 64 15.61 -8.96 -44.36
CA ASP A 64 15.48 -8.91 -45.82
C ASP A 64 16.35 -7.80 -46.46
N ARG A 65 17.00 -6.96 -45.64
CA ARG A 65 17.80 -5.79 -46.07
C ARG A 65 19.16 -5.75 -45.35
N PRO A 66 20.17 -6.48 -45.83
CA PRO A 66 21.47 -6.62 -45.14
C PRO A 66 22.20 -5.29 -44.93
N ASP A 67 22.06 -4.34 -45.85
CA ASP A 67 22.68 -3.01 -45.75
C ASP A 67 22.08 -2.18 -44.61
N GLU A 68 20.75 -2.25 -44.42
CA GLU A 68 20.05 -1.58 -43.32
C GLU A 68 20.37 -2.24 -41.97
N LEU A 69 20.47 -3.58 -41.95
CA LEU A 69 20.89 -4.34 -40.77
C LEU A 69 22.29 -3.92 -40.30
N ALA A 70 23.25 -3.80 -41.22
CA ALA A 70 24.60 -3.37 -40.91
C ALA A 70 24.64 -1.93 -40.36
N ALA A 71 23.82 -1.02 -40.90
CA ALA A 71 23.70 0.34 -40.39
C ALA A 71 23.11 0.40 -38.96
N GLU A 72 22.06 -0.36 -38.69
CA GLU A 72 21.46 -0.45 -37.35
C GLU A 72 22.42 -1.10 -36.34
N ALA A 73 23.13 -2.16 -36.75
CA ALA A 73 24.13 -2.85 -35.94
C ALA A 73 25.28 -1.90 -35.54
N ARG A 74 25.79 -1.08 -36.47
CA ARG A 74 26.79 -0.04 -36.17
C ARG A 74 26.27 1.01 -35.20
N GLY A 75 25.00 1.42 -35.35
CA GLY A 75 24.34 2.33 -34.40
C GLY A 75 24.25 1.78 -32.97
N LEU A 76 24.24 0.44 -32.85
CA LEU A 76 24.28 -0.29 -31.58
C LEU A 76 25.70 -0.59 -31.09
N GLY A 77 26.74 -0.22 -31.86
CA GLY A 77 28.14 -0.46 -31.52
C GLY A 77 28.69 -1.82 -31.96
N TYR A 78 27.94 -2.59 -32.76
CA TYR A 78 28.44 -3.80 -33.39
C TYR A 78 29.22 -3.48 -34.67
N VAL A 79 30.23 -4.30 -34.95
CA VAL A 79 31.21 -4.10 -36.03
C VAL A 79 31.38 -5.43 -36.75
N ILE A 80 31.55 -5.39 -38.07
CA ILE A 80 31.74 -6.59 -38.89
C ILE A 80 33.21 -6.99 -38.92
N ASP A 81 33.52 -8.28 -39.02
CA ASP A 81 34.88 -8.76 -39.24
C ASP A 81 35.46 -8.10 -40.51
N ASN A 82 36.54 -7.33 -40.34
CA ASN A 82 37.25 -6.47 -41.32
C ASN A 82 36.86 -4.97 -41.38
N GLU A 83 36.08 -4.43 -40.44
CA GLU A 83 35.95 -2.98 -40.29
C GLU A 83 37.03 -2.37 -39.38
N VAL A 84 37.66 -1.28 -39.83
CA VAL A 84 38.62 -0.51 -39.03
C VAL A 84 37.86 0.58 -38.27
N VAL A 85 37.77 0.44 -36.95
CA VAL A 85 37.06 1.38 -36.07
C VAL A 85 38.06 2.34 -35.43
N LEU A 86 37.88 3.64 -35.68
CA LEU A 86 38.66 4.70 -35.03
C LEU A 86 37.88 5.21 -33.80
N ARG A 87 38.36 4.87 -32.60
CA ARG A 87 37.79 5.37 -31.34
C ARG A 87 38.33 6.77 -31.06
N LEU A 88 37.48 7.78 -31.28
CA LEU A 88 37.78 9.16 -30.91
C LEU A 88 37.47 9.37 -29.42
N GLU A 89 38.48 9.69 -28.61
CA GLU A 89 38.32 9.83 -27.14
C GLU A 89 37.43 11.01 -26.72
N THR A 90 37.16 11.95 -27.63
CA THR A 90 36.42 13.18 -27.35
C THR A 90 34.90 13.06 -27.52
N ALA A 91 34.41 11.95 -28.09
CA ALA A 91 33.00 11.69 -28.25
C ALA A 91 32.57 10.67 -27.20
N THR A 92 32.02 11.13 -26.07
CA THR A 92 31.08 10.34 -25.28
C THR A 92 29.85 10.07 -26.15
N GLY A 93 29.97 9.09 -27.05
CA GLY A 93 28.90 8.61 -27.90
C GLY A 93 27.84 7.98 -27.01
N GLN A 94 26.89 8.78 -26.57
CA GLN A 94 25.64 8.24 -26.06
C GLN A 94 25.01 7.44 -27.21
N PRO A 95 24.55 6.20 -26.96
CA PRO A 95 23.81 5.46 -27.97
C PRO A 95 22.65 6.34 -28.44
N SER A 96 22.54 6.51 -29.77
CA SER A 96 21.61 7.46 -30.41
C SER A 96 20.14 7.15 -30.15
N LYS A 97 19.85 5.99 -29.54
CA LYS A 97 18.51 5.61 -29.12
C LYS A 97 18.60 4.83 -27.81
N PRO A 98 17.98 5.31 -26.71
CA PRO A 98 17.83 4.46 -25.53
C PRO A 98 17.03 3.22 -25.94
N LEU A 99 17.61 2.03 -25.77
CA LEU A 99 16.82 0.80 -25.82
C LEU A 99 15.82 0.86 -24.67
N LEU A 100 14.57 1.16 -24.98
CA LEU A 100 13.45 1.06 -24.04
C LEU A 100 13.21 -0.43 -23.74
N ALA A 101 13.99 -1.00 -22.83
CA ALA A 101 13.82 -2.37 -22.34
C ALA A 101 12.59 -2.52 -21.41
N GLY A 102 11.62 -1.61 -21.50
CA GLY A 102 10.57 -1.44 -20.49
C GLY A 102 11.11 -0.90 -19.16
N SER A 103 10.23 -0.78 -18.17
CA SER A 103 10.57 -0.40 -16.80
C SER A 103 10.29 -1.54 -15.83
N CYS A 104 11.19 -1.76 -14.88
CA CYS A 104 10.96 -2.71 -13.80
C CYS A 104 10.01 -2.08 -12.77
N LEU A 105 8.82 -2.69 -12.60
CA LEU A 105 7.91 -2.32 -11.52
C LEU A 105 8.29 -3.06 -10.24
N VAL A 106 8.69 -2.31 -9.20
CA VAL A 106 8.93 -2.86 -7.86
C VAL A 106 7.68 -2.65 -7.02
N TYR A 107 7.12 -3.74 -6.48
CA TYR A 107 6.01 -3.64 -5.54
C TYR A 107 6.52 -3.06 -4.22
N GLN A 108 5.95 -1.94 -3.80
CA GLN A 108 6.13 -1.42 -2.44
C GLN A 108 4.79 -1.59 -1.70
N PRO A 109 4.72 -2.49 -0.70
CA PRO A 109 3.51 -2.60 0.11
C PRO A 109 3.31 -1.27 0.87
N GLY A 110 2.08 -0.75 0.86
CA GLY A 110 1.76 0.45 1.63
C GLY A 110 1.90 0.23 3.12
N GLU A 111 2.00 1.34 3.85
CA GLU A 111 2.08 1.30 5.31
C GLU A 111 0.81 0.68 5.90
N THR A 112 0.94 -0.51 6.48
CA THR A 112 -0.15 -1.18 7.21
C THR A 112 0.03 -0.99 8.70
N VAL A 113 -1.07 -1.01 9.44
CA VAL A 113 -1.03 -0.88 10.89
C VAL A 113 -0.50 -2.19 11.48
N SER A 114 0.69 -2.12 12.09
CA SER A 114 1.25 -3.26 12.82
C SER A 114 0.30 -3.72 13.94
N ASP A 115 0.26 -5.02 14.20
CA ASP A 115 -0.55 -5.63 15.27
C ASP A 115 -0.34 -4.93 16.63
N LYS A 116 0.90 -4.57 16.98
CA LYS A 116 1.23 -3.82 18.21
C LYS A 116 0.54 -2.44 18.29
N ARG A 117 0.38 -1.74 17.16
CA ARG A 117 -0.33 -0.45 17.09
C ARG A 117 -1.85 -0.66 17.17
N ALA A 118 -2.37 -1.66 16.46
CA ALA A 118 -3.80 -1.99 16.51
C ALA A 118 -4.25 -2.39 17.93
N LYS A 119 -3.46 -3.22 18.63
CA LYS A 119 -3.71 -3.60 20.03
C LYS A 119 -3.71 -2.41 20.98
N ARG A 120 -2.75 -1.46 20.81
CA ARG A 120 -2.72 -0.22 21.60
C ARG A 120 -3.96 0.63 21.38
N LEU A 121 -4.40 0.80 20.13
CA LEU A 121 -5.63 1.53 19.81
C LEU A 121 -6.86 0.85 20.43
N GLY A 122 -7.02 -0.46 20.25
CA GLY A 122 -8.13 -1.20 20.84
C GLY A 122 -8.17 -1.11 22.37
N PHE A 123 -7.00 -1.18 23.02
CA PHE A 123 -6.88 -0.99 24.47
C PHE A 123 -7.26 0.42 24.92
N LEU A 124 -6.79 1.46 24.22
CA LEU A 124 -7.13 2.86 24.53
C LEU A 124 -8.63 3.13 24.38
N VAL A 125 -9.25 2.58 23.34
CA VAL A 125 -10.71 2.70 23.13
C VAL A 125 -11.48 1.99 24.25
N GLY A 126 -11.10 0.76 24.58
CA GLY A 126 -11.73 0.00 25.67
C GLY A 126 -11.58 0.69 27.03
N LEU A 127 -10.38 1.22 27.33
CA LEU A 127 -10.11 1.95 28.57
C LEU A 127 -10.88 3.28 28.63
N GLY A 128 -10.95 4.01 27.52
CA GLY A 128 -11.76 5.23 27.42
C GLY A 128 -13.24 4.97 27.68
N CYS A 129 -13.83 3.93 27.08
CA CYS A 129 -15.22 3.53 27.35
C CYS A 129 -15.43 3.12 28.82
N PHE A 130 -14.48 2.40 29.42
CA PHE A 130 -14.56 2.01 30.82
C PHE A 130 -14.56 3.23 31.75
N LEU A 131 -13.65 4.19 31.53
CA LEU A 131 -13.59 5.43 32.31
C LEU A 131 -14.87 6.27 32.13
N ALA A 132 -15.36 6.43 30.90
CA ALA A 132 -16.57 7.21 30.63
C ALA A 132 -17.80 6.62 31.35
N THR A 133 -17.97 5.29 31.31
CA THR A 133 -19.07 4.63 32.02
C THR A 133 -18.92 4.71 33.54
N GLY A 134 -17.69 4.66 34.07
CA GLY A 134 -17.39 4.87 35.49
C GLY A 134 -17.73 6.28 35.97
N ILE A 135 -17.37 7.31 35.19
CA ILE A 135 -17.67 8.72 35.50
C ILE A 135 -19.18 8.97 35.49
N LEU A 136 -19.90 8.47 34.49
CA LEU A 136 -21.36 8.55 34.40
C LEU A 136 -22.05 7.86 35.59
N TRP A 137 -21.55 6.70 36.01
CA TRP A 137 -22.07 6.01 37.18
C TRP A 137 -21.81 6.80 38.47
N LEU A 138 -20.62 7.37 38.63
CA LEU A 138 -20.28 8.17 39.81
C LEU A 138 -21.16 9.44 39.88
N ALA A 139 -21.30 10.15 38.75
CA ALA A 139 -22.13 11.35 38.64
C ALA A 139 -23.61 11.07 38.96
N SER A 140 -24.16 9.96 38.43
CA SER A 140 -25.53 9.56 38.73
C SER A 140 -25.73 9.12 40.19
N SER A 141 -24.75 8.44 40.80
CA SER A 141 -24.80 8.06 42.22
C SER A 141 -24.74 9.28 43.16
N PHE A 142 -23.93 10.27 42.82
CA PHE A 142 -23.83 11.52 43.56
C PHE A 142 -25.13 12.33 43.49
N MET A 143 -25.73 12.42 42.30
CA MET A 143 -27.06 13.03 42.12
C MET A 143 -28.15 12.30 42.93
N ALA A 144 -28.14 10.98 42.95
CA ALA A 144 -29.11 10.19 43.72
C ALA A 144 -28.97 10.39 45.24
N SER A 145 -27.75 10.57 45.74
CA SER A 145 -27.49 10.85 47.16
C SER A 145 -27.95 12.24 47.61
N ARG A 146 -27.88 13.23 46.71
CA ARG A 146 -28.26 14.62 47.01
C ARG A 146 -29.77 14.84 47.18
N PHE A 147 -30.61 13.92 46.70
CA PHE A 147 -32.07 13.99 46.83
C PHE A 147 -32.63 13.19 48.01
N ARG A 148 -31.79 12.58 48.84
CA ARG A 148 -32.22 11.71 49.94
C ARG A 148 -31.85 12.32 51.30
N GLU A 149 -32.60 13.35 51.70
CA GLU A 149 -32.62 13.92 53.07
C GLU A 149 -34.08 13.97 53.60
N PRO A 150 -34.29 13.95 54.94
CA PRO A 150 -35.15 12.97 55.59
C PRO A 150 -36.60 13.43 55.84
N LYS A 151 -37.57 12.57 55.50
CA LYS A 151 -38.99 12.72 55.86
C LYS A 151 -39.31 12.36 57.33
N GLN A 152 -38.35 12.42 58.25
CA GLN A 152 -38.57 12.06 59.67
C GLN A 152 -38.15 13.17 60.62
N ALA A 153 -38.91 14.27 60.62
CA ALA A 153 -38.94 15.22 61.72
C ALA A 153 -40.28 15.98 61.70
N LYS A 154 -41.37 15.31 62.12
CA LYS A 154 -42.64 15.92 62.57
C LYS A 154 -43.66 14.85 62.99
N LEU A 155 -43.35 14.14 64.06
CA LEU A 155 -44.32 13.46 64.93
C LEU A 155 -43.75 13.50 66.35
N ALA A 156 -43.80 14.69 66.94
CA ALA A 156 -43.69 14.94 68.38
C ALA A 156 -44.51 16.19 68.68
#